data_AF-A0A455U5G7-F1
#
_entry.id   AF-A0A455U5G7-F1
#
_cell.length_a   1.000
_cell.length_b   1.000
_cell.length_c   1.000
_cell.angle_alpha   90.00
_cell.angle_beta   90.00
_cell.angle_gamma   90.00
#
_symmetry.space_group_name_H-M   'P 1'
#
loop_
_entity.id
_entity.type
_entity.pdbx_description
1 polymer ?
#
loop_
_entity_poly.entity_id
_entity_poly.type
_entity_poly.pdbx_seq_one_letter_code
_entity_poly.pdbx_strand_id
1 'polypeptide(L)'
;MWLTERLTPDFKTIADFRKDNGDAIRRVCREFIVLCRRLELFSQAIVAIDGSKFKAVNNRNRNFTATKMKRRLEQIEESFNRYLSQLDTADHTEPALAEAKTKHLKEKIIKLREETARLQSVEEQRLQSPDQQVSLTDPDARSMATSGRGTGTVGYNVQTAVDSQHHLIVAHEVTKVGHDRGQLFNMAKQAREATGIKELKVVADRGYFKGEEILACAIKKG
;
A
#
# COMPACT_ATOMS: atom_id res chain seq x y z
N MET A 1 -25.82 -15.59 13.16
CA MET A 1 -26.59 -14.99 12.05
C MET A 1 -27.49 -16.09 11.49
N TRP A 2 -28.82 -15.95 11.49
CA TRP A 2 -29.75 -17.03 11.12
C TRP A 2 -29.70 -17.39 9.62
N LEU A 3 -29.41 -16.40 8.78
CA LEU A 3 -29.23 -16.55 7.33
C LEU A 3 -28.05 -17.44 6.90
N THR A 4 -27.14 -17.79 7.80
CA THR A 4 -25.98 -18.65 7.50
C THR A 4 -26.06 -20.02 8.18
N GLU A 5 -27.23 -20.44 8.67
CA GLU A 5 -27.41 -21.71 9.41
C GLU A 5 -26.44 -21.87 10.61
N ARG A 6 -26.11 -20.77 11.29
CA ARG A 6 -25.10 -20.71 12.37
C ARG A 6 -23.66 -20.99 11.92
N LEU A 7 -23.36 -21.03 10.62
CA LEU A 7 -21.97 -21.02 10.14
C LEU A 7 -21.27 -19.76 10.63
N THR A 8 -20.10 -19.95 11.24
CA THR A 8 -19.17 -18.91 11.67
C THR A 8 -17.87 -19.05 10.88
N PRO A 9 -17.88 -18.71 9.57
CA PRO A 9 -16.66 -18.77 8.77
C PRO A 9 -15.61 -17.84 9.38
N ASP A 10 -14.39 -18.36 9.50
CA ASP A 10 -13.26 -17.60 10.02
C ASP A 10 -12.73 -16.64 8.95
N PHE A 11 -11.76 -15.79 9.34
CA PHE A 11 -11.19 -14.79 8.43
C PHE A 11 -10.54 -15.43 7.20
N LYS A 12 -9.99 -16.65 7.34
CA LYS A 12 -9.31 -17.36 6.26
C LYS A 12 -10.32 -17.87 5.23
N THR A 13 -11.41 -18.46 5.70
CA THR A 13 -12.52 -18.92 4.86
C THR A 13 -13.08 -17.78 4.01
N ILE A 14 -13.29 -16.60 4.61
CA ILE A 14 -13.78 -15.42 3.89
C ILE A 14 -12.74 -14.91 2.87
N ALA A 15 -11.45 -14.91 3.24
CA ALA A 15 -10.37 -14.47 2.36
C ALA A 15 -10.22 -15.39 1.15
N ASP A 16 -10.21 -16.71 1.36
CA ASP A 16 -10.11 -17.71 0.30
C ASP A 16 -11.34 -17.65 -0.62
N PHE A 17 -12.56 -17.53 -0.06
CA PHE A 17 -13.76 -17.33 -0.87
C PHE A 17 -13.65 -16.09 -1.78
N ARG A 18 -13.19 -14.95 -1.26
CA ARG A 18 -13.02 -13.71 -2.04
C ARG A 18 -11.94 -13.85 -3.11
N LYS A 19 -10.86 -14.56 -2.82
CA LYS A 19 -9.76 -14.82 -3.75
C LYS A 19 -10.23 -15.69 -4.91
N ASP A 20 -10.94 -16.78 -4.60
CA ASP A 20 -11.31 -17.79 -5.59
C ASP A 20 -12.55 -17.37 -6.41
N ASN A 21 -13.38 -16.46 -5.90
CA ASN A 21 -14.64 -16.05 -6.53
C ASN A 21 -14.66 -14.57 -6.97
N GLY A 22 -13.50 -13.95 -7.18
CA GLY A 22 -13.40 -12.52 -7.48
C GLY A 22 -14.29 -12.06 -8.65
N ASP A 23 -14.34 -12.82 -9.74
CA ASP A 23 -15.17 -12.47 -10.91
C ASP A 23 -16.67 -12.61 -10.63
N ALA A 24 -17.08 -13.60 -9.85
CA ALA A 24 -18.48 -13.75 -9.45
C ALA A 24 -18.93 -12.59 -8.55
N ILE A 25 -18.09 -12.20 -7.59
CA ILE A 25 -18.35 -11.03 -6.72
C ILE A 25 -18.52 -9.77 -7.56
N ARG A 26 -17.63 -9.52 -8.53
CA ARG A 26 -17.75 -8.38 -9.46
C ARG A 26 -19.06 -8.40 -10.24
N ARG A 27 -19.49 -9.56 -10.74
CA ARG A 27 -20.77 -9.71 -11.44
C ARG A 27 -21.96 -9.37 -10.54
N VAL A 28 -21.97 -9.86 -9.30
CA VAL A 28 -23.03 -9.54 -8.32
C VAL A 28 -23.08 -8.04 -8.03
N CYS A 29 -21.93 -7.40 -7.80
CA CYS A 29 -21.87 -5.95 -7.60
C CYS A 29 -22.38 -5.17 -8.83
N ARG A 30 -22.11 -5.66 -10.04
CA ARG A 30 -22.64 -5.06 -11.27
C ARG A 30 -24.17 -5.16 -11.34
N GLU A 31 -24.75 -6.32 -11.03
CA GLU A 31 -26.21 -6.48 -10.99
C GLU A 31 -26.85 -5.60 -9.91
N PHE A 32 -26.18 -5.42 -8.77
CA PHE A 32 -26.61 -4.47 -7.73
C PHE A 32 -26.66 -3.03 -8.26
N ILE A 33 -25.64 -2.57 -8.99
CA ILE A 33 -25.63 -1.24 -9.62
C ILE A 33 -26.79 -1.11 -10.63
N VAL A 34 -27.05 -2.14 -11.45
CA VAL A 34 -28.19 -2.15 -12.39
C VAL A 34 -29.52 -2.05 -11.65
N LEU A 35 -29.67 -2.75 -10.52
CA LEU A 35 -30.85 -2.62 -9.67
C LEU A 35 -31.00 -1.18 -9.13
N CYS A 36 -29.93 -0.58 -8.62
CA CYS A 36 -29.96 0.81 -8.14
C CYS A 36 -30.36 1.80 -9.25
N ARG A 37 -29.93 1.56 -10.50
CA ARG A 37 -30.37 2.35 -11.66
C ARG A 37 -31.86 2.22 -11.93
N ARG A 38 -32.41 1.00 -11.87
CA ARG A 38 -33.85 0.74 -12.06
C ARG A 38 -34.71 1.38 -10.97
N LEU A 39 -34.15 1.51 -9.77
CA LEU A 39 -34.78 2.18 -8.63
C LEU A 39 -34.51 3.71 -8.61
N GLU A 40 -33.88 4.25 -9.67
CA GLU A 40 -33.58 5.68 -9.83
C GLU A 40 -32.72 6.28 -8.71
N LEU A 41 -31.91 5.45 -8.05
CA LEU A 41 -31.03 5.86 -6.94
C LEU A 41 -29.78 6.63 -7.39
N PHE A 42 -29.54 6.74 -8.70
CA PHE A 42 -28.45 7.55 -9.27
C PHE A 42 -29.02 8.73 -10.08
N SER A 43 -30.14 9.29 -9.64
CA SER A 43 -30.83 10.38 -10.33
C SER A 43 -30.04 11.69 -10.34
N GLN A 44 -29.19 11.92 -9.34
CA GLN A 44 -28.25 13.04 -9.35
C GLN A 44 -26.97 12.66 -10.10
N ALA A 45 -26.67 13.43 -11.15
CA ALA A 45 -25.48 13.30 -11.97
C ALA A 45 -24.20 13.81 -11.25
N ILE A 46 -24.07 13.59 -9.94
CA ILE A 46 -22.95 14.09 -9.13
C ILE A 46 -22.34 12.92 -8.35
N VAL A 47 -21.02 12.74 -8.51
CA VAL A 47 -20.22 11.77 -7.74
C VAL A 47 -19.04 12.45 -7.04
N ALA A 48 -18.69 11.95 -5.87
CA ALA A 48 -17.49 12.29 -5.15
C ALA A 48 -16.43 11.21 -5.36
N ILE A 49 -15.20 11.59 -5.68
CA ILE A 49 -14.06 10.69 -5.85
C ILE A 49 -13.04 10.97 -4.74
N ASP A 50 -12.66 9.92 -4.03
CA ASP A 50 -11.66 9.99 -2.97
C ASP A 50 -10.79 8.72 -2.91
N GLY A 51 -9.59 8.89 -2.35
CA GLY A 51 -8.53 7.90 -2.29
C GLY A 51 -8.17 7.55 -0.86
N SER A 52 -8.32 6.28 -0.49
CA SER A 52 -8.06 5.78 0.85
C SER A 52 -6.90 4.80 0.88
N LYS A 53 -5.95 5.00 1.80
CA LYS A 53 -4.74 4.17 1.92
C LYS A 53 -4.99 3.02 2.89
N PHE A 54 -5.02 1.80 2.38
CA PHE A 54 -5.25 0.58 3.15
C PHE A 54 -3.93 -0.12 3.44
N LYS A 55 -3.71 -0.48 4.70
CA LYS A 55 -2.53 -1.22 5.12
C LYS A 55 -2.58 -2.66 4.61
N ALA A 56 -1.50 -3.11 3.97
CA ALA A 56 -1.34 -4.51 3.59
C ALA A 56 -0.74 -5.35 4.71
N VAL A 57 -0.66 -6.66 4.48
CA VAL A 57 0.07 -7.60 5.35
C VAL A 57 1.58 -7.48 5.09
N ASN A 58 2.15 -6.29 5.31
CA ASN A 58 3.58 -6.04 5.19
C ASN A 58 4.04 -4.98 6.18
N ASN A 59 4.99 -5.33 7.04
CA ASN A 59 5.57 -4.38 7.98
C ASN A 59 6.43 -3.33 7.23
N ARG A 60 6.46 -2.09 7.71
CA ARG A 60 7.27 -1.00 7.15
C ARG A 60 8.76 -1.36 7.02
N ASN A 61 9.28 -2.15 7.96
CA ASN A 61 10.67 -2.61 8.01
C ASN A 61 10.95 -3.81 7.08
N ARG A 62 9.89 -4.39 6.49
CA ARG A 62 9.94 -5.45 5.47
C ARG A 62 9.64 -4.90 4.07
N ASN A 63 9.76 -3.58 3.90
CA ASN A 63 9.63 -2.89 2.64
C ASN A 63 10.87 -2.02 2.43
N PHE A 64 11.49 -2.14 1.27
CA PHE A 64 12.80 -1.60 0.97
C PHE A 64 12.72 -0.69 -0.25
N THR A 65 12.98 0.59 -0.01
CA THR A 65 13.19 1.63 -1.04
C THR A 65 14.66 2.06 -0.99
N ALA A 66 15.16 2.72 -2.03
CA ALA A 66 16.54 3.24 -2.05
C ALA A 66 16.89 4.04 -0.78
N THR A 67 16.00 4.94 -0.35
CA THR A 67 16.20 5.75 0.87
C THR A 67 16.24 4.90 2.14
N LYS A 68 15.38 3.87 2.25
CA LYS A 68 15.39 2.98 3.42
C LYS A 68 16.63 2.09 3.45
N MET A 69 17.09 1.64 2.27
CA MET A 69 18.30 0.83 2.13
C MET A 69 19.53 1.62 2.56
N LYS A 70 19.70 2.83 2.01
CA LYS A 70 20.79 3.74 2.38
C LYS A 70 20.84 3.98 3.90
N ARG A 71 19.72 4.38 4.50
CA ARG A 71 19.64 4.62 5.95
C ARG A 71 19.98 3.39 6.79
N ARG A 72 19.58 2.20 6.33
CA ARG A 72 19.85 0.96 7.05
C ARG A 72 21.32 0.56 6.98
N LEU A 73 21.96 0.78 5.83
CA LEU A 73 23.40 0.58 5.66
C LEU A 73 24.20 1.54 6.54
N GLU A 74 23.84 2.83 6.57
CA GLU A 74 24.45 3.84 7.44
C GLU A 74 24.36 3.43 8.93
N GLN A 75 23.19 2.97 9.38
CA GLN A 75 23.01 2.50 10.77
C GLN A 75 23.84 1.25 11.12
N ILE A 76 24.02 0.36 10.15
CA ILE A 76 24.87 -0.83 10.31
C ILE A 76 26.33 -0.40 10.42
N GLU A 77 26.78 0.52 9.56
CA GLU A 77 28.13 1.05 9.57
C GLU A 77 28.45 1.76 10.89
N GLU A 78 27.57 2.64 11.38
CA GLU A 78 27.68 3.27 12.70
C GLU A 78 27.78 2.23 13.82
N SER A 79 26.93 1.19 13.78
CA SER A 79 26.93 0.13 14.78
C SER A 79 28.22 -0.68 14.74
N PHE A 80 28.75 -0.95 13.54
CA PHE A 80 29.99 -1.68 13.33
C PHE A 80 31.18 -0.89 13.88
N ASN A 81 31.30 0.39 13.53
CA ASN A 81 32.35 1.28 14.03
C ASN A 81 32.31 1.41 15.56
N ARG A 82 31.11 1.50 16.13
CA ARG A 82 30.93 1.51 17.60
C ARG A 82 31.42 0.21 18.25
N TYR A 83 31.11 -0.95 17.67
CA TYR A 83 31.55 -2.23 18.24
C TYR A 83 33.05 -2.47 18.08
N LEU A 84 33.66 -2.00 16.98
CA LEU A 84 35.12 -2.01 16.84
C LEU A 84 35.81 -1.16 17.90
N SER A 85 35.36 0.08 18.11
CA SER A 85 35.90 0.95 19.17
C SER A 85 35.76 0.34 20.58
N GLN A 86 34.66 -0.39 20.84
CA GLN A 86 34.47 -1.10 22.11
C GLN A 86 35.40 -2.30 22.26
N LEU A 87 35.76 -2.99 21.17
CA LEU A 87 36.77 -4.05 21.18
C LEU A 87 38.15 -3.48 21.49
N ASP A 88 38.55 -2.40 20.82
CA ASP A 88 39.84 -1.74 21.06
C ASP A 88 39.97 -1.29 22.53
N THR A 89 38.87 -0.81 23.12
CA THR A 89 38.85 -0.41 24.54
C THR A 89 38.94 -1.62 25.48
N ALA A 90 38.30 -2.74 25.13
CA ALA A 90 38.29 -3.95 25.95
C ALA A 90 39.70 -4.56 26.10
N ASP A 91 40.55 -4.42 25.08
CA ASP A 91 41.95 -4.88 25.11
C ASP A 91 42.80 -4.15 26.17
N HIS A 92 42.34 -3.00 26.67
CA HIS A 92 43.01 -2.20 27.71
C HIS A 92 42.43 -2.42 29.13
N THR A 93 41.55 -3.40 29.33
CA THR A 93 40.82 -3.63 30.61
C THR A 93 41.14 -4.99 31.25
N GLU A 94 40.70 -5.22 32.50
CA GLU A 94 40.95 -6.47 33.24
C GLU A 94 40.55 -7.76 32.48
N PRO A 95 41.34 -8.85 32.57
CA PRO A 95 41.29 -9.96 31.61
C PRO A 95 39.96 -10.73 31.58
N ALA A 96 39.40 -11.06 32.74
CA ALA A 96 38.22 -11.92 32.84
C ALA A 96 36.93 -11.22 32.37
N LEU A 97 36.79 -9.93 32.64
CA LEU A 97 35.64 -9.13 32.21
C LEU A 97 35.76 -8.73 30.73
N ALA A 98 37.00 -8.56 30.23
CA ALA A 98 37.29 -8.27 28.83
C ALA A 98 36.95 -9.47 27.93
N GLU A 99 37.26 -10.70 28.32
CA GLU A 99 37.04 -11.89 27.48
C GLU A 99 35.55 -12.13 27.15
N ALA A 100 34.67 -12.05 28.16
CA ALA A 100 33.23 -12.21 27.97
C ALA A 100 32.63 -11.09 27.10
N LYS A 101 33.06 -9.84 27.31
CA LYS A 101 32.63 -8.68 26.49
C LYS A 101 33.10 -8.80 25.04
N THR A 102 34.35 -9.19 24.83
CA THR A 102 34.93 -9.39 23.50
C THR A 102 34.22 -10.48 22.72
N LYS A 103 33.87 -11.62 23.37
CA LYS A 103 33.07 -12.67 22.74
C LYS A 103 31.71 -12.14 22.28
N HIS A 104 30.99 -11.42 23.15
CA HIS A 104 29.68 -10.88 22.83
C HIS A 104 29.72 -9.82 21.70
N LEU A 105 30.75 -8.98 21.66
CA LEU A 105 30.94 -7.98 20.59
C LEU A 105 31.25 -8.65 19.25
N LYS A 106 32.10 -9.69 19.24
CA LYS A 106 32.37 -10.49 18.04
C LYS A 106 31.10 -11.14 17.49
N GLU A 107 30.25 -11.70 18.35
CA GLU A 107 28.94 -12.25 17.94
C GLU A 107 28.04 -11.18 17.30
N LYS A 108 28.01 -9.95 17.85
CA LYS A 108 27.25 -8.84 17.26
C LYS A 108 27.80 -8.42 15.90
N ILE A 109 29.11 -8.38 15.74
CA ILE A 109 29.77 -8.07 14.46
C ILE A 109 29.43 -9.12 13.40
N ILE A 110 29.43 -10.41 13.75
CA ILE A 110 29.02 -11.49 12.85
C ILE A 110 27.58 -11.27 12.37
N LYS A 111 26.65 -11.00 13.29
CA LYS A 111 25.24 -10.72 12.95
C LYS A 111 25.08 -9.50 12.04
N LEU A 112 25.88 -8.44 12.24
CA LEU A 112 25.85 -7.28 11.35
C LEU A 112 26.34 -7.64 9.94
N ARG A 113 27.40 -8.45 9.81
CA ARG A 113 27.90 -8.92 8.51
C ARG A 113 26.86 -9.78 7.78
N GLU A 114 26.20 -10.69 8.50
CA GLU A 114 25.10 -11.51 7.96
C GLU A 114 23.94 -10.63 7.46
N GLU A 115 23.54 -9.63 8.24
CA GLU A 115 22.49 -8.70 7.82
C GLU A 115 22.90 -7.86 6.60
N THR A 116 24.17 -7.42 6.51
CA THR A 116 24.68 -6.72 5.32
C THR A 116 24.58 -7.60 4.07
N ALA A 117 24.99 -8.86 4.15
CA ALA A 117 24.87 -9.81 3.03
C ALA A 117 23.40 -10.02 2.64
N ARG A 118 22.51 -10.14 3.63
CA ARG A 118 21.05 -10.22 3.38
C ARG A 118 20.54 -8.97 2.66
N LEU A 119 20.95 -7.77 3.10
CA LEU A 119 20.53 -6.52 2.49
C LEU A 119 21.07 -6.35 1.06
N GLN A 120 22.28 -6.83 0.76
CA GLN A 120 22.81 -6.85 -0.61
C GLN A 120 21.90 -7.67 -1.54
N SER A 121 21.47 -8.86 -1.13
CA SER A 121 20.53 -9.67 -1.93
C SER A 121 19.17 -8.98 -2.15
N VAL A 122 18.69 -8.22 -1.17
CA VAL A 122 17.45 -7.44 -1.29
C VAL A 122 17.64 -6.24 -2.21
N GLU A 123 18.83 -5.62 -2.21
CA GLU A 123 19.16 -4.50 -3.09
C GLU A 123 19.20 -4.94 -4.56
N GLU A 124 19.74 -6.11 -4.86
CA GLU A 124 19.71 -6.69 -6.21
C GLU A 124 18.27 -6.88 -6.71
N GLN A 125 17.40 -7.47 -5.87
CA GLN A 125 15.97 -7.60 -6.20
C GLN A 125 15.30 -6.23 -6.38
N ARG A 126 15.69 -5.23 -5.59
CA ARG A 126 15.16 -3.87 -5.67
C ARG A 126 15.53 -3.20 -6.98
N LEU A 127 16.76 -3.37 -7.44
CA LEU A 127 17.23 -2.80 -8.72
C LEU A 127 16.55 -3.46 -9.93
N GLN A 128 16.14 -4.72 -9.81
CA GLN A 128 15.37 -5.42 -10.84
C GLN A 128 13.87 -5.05 -10.83
N SER A 129 13.35 -4.50 -9.73
CA SER A 129 11.96 -4.08 -9.63
C SER A 129 11.70 -2.80 -10.46
N PRO A 130 10.65 -2.76 -11.30
CA PRO A 130 10.33 -1.59 -12.14
C PRO A 130 10.14 -0.28 -11.37
N ASP A 131 9.59 -0.36 -10.15
CA ASP A 131 9.37 0.78 -9.26
C ASP A 131 10.46 0.94 -8.19
N GLN A 132 11.55 0.18 -8.34
CA GLN A 132 12.73 0.27 -7.48
C GLN A 132 12.43 0.08 -5.99
N GLN A 133 11.44 -0.76 -5.69
CA GLN A 133 11.03 -1.11 -4.35
C GLN A 133 10.71 -2.61 -4.22
N VAL A 134 10.99 -3.20 -3.05
CA VAL A 134 10.64 -4.59 -2.71
C VAL A 134 9.87 -4.65 -1.39
N SER A 135 8.84 -5.49 -1.35
CA SER A 135 8.10 -5.86 -0.14
C SER A 135 8.21 -7.37 0.07
N LEU A 136 8.60 -7.81 1.27
CA LEU A 136 8.95 -9.22 1.52
C LEU A 136 7.79 -10.12 1.96
N THR A 137 6.66 -9.57 2.39
CA THR A 137 5.50 -10.35 2.87
C THR A 137 4.35 -10.27 1.90
N ASP A 138 4.05 -9.05 1.44
CA ASP A 138 3.11 -8.81 0.36
C ASP A 138 3.88 -8.14 -0.80
N PRO A 139 4.30 -8.89 -1.83
CA PRO A 139 5.15 -8.41 -2.91
C PRO A 139 4.54 -7.27 -3.73
N ASP A 140 3.22 -7.14 -3.74
CA ASP A 140 2.50 -6.09 -4.47
C ASP A 140 2.32 -4.82 -3.64
N ALA A 141 2.33 -4.91 -2.31
CA ALA A 141 2.17 -3.75 -1.44
C ALA A 141 3.28 -2.71 -1.64
N ARG A 142 2.90 -1.41 -1.63
CA ARG A 142 3.85 -0.30 -1.82
C ARG A 142 3.92 0.65 -0.64
N SER A 143 5.08 1.31 -0.46
CA SER A 143 5.22 2.38 0.52
C SER A 143 4.44 3.61 0.07
N MET A 144 3.54 4.10 0.91
CA MET A 144 2.65 5.21 0.61
C MET A 144 2.78 6.29 1.67
N ALA A 145 2.86 7.54 1.22
CA ALA A 145 2.88 8.68 2.12
C ALA A 145 1.48 8.92 2.69
N THR A 146 1.42 9.30 3.96
CA THR A 146 0.21 9.72 4.67
C THR A 146 0.50 11.08 5.31
N SER A 147 -0.55 11.79 5.71
CA SER A 147 -0.48 13.19 6.14
C SER A 147 0.37 13.46 7.40
N GLY A 148 0.75 12.43 8.18
CA GLY A 148 1.59 12.57 9.37
C GLY A 148 3.07 12.21 9.15
N ARG A 149 3.99 12.93 9.81
CA ARG A 149 5.41 12.57 9.85
C ARG A 149 5.60 11.16 10.41
N GLY A 150 6.35 10.32 9.70
CA GLY A 150 6.60 8.93 10.12
C GLY A 150 5.36 8.02 10.05
N THR A 151 4.24 8.48 9.49
CA THR A 151 3.00 7.70 9.43
C THR A 151 2.84 6.91 8.13
N GLY A 152 3.82 6.97 7.22
CA GLY A 152 3.74 6.30 5.91
C GLY A 152 3.41 4.82 6.02
N THR A 153 2.46 4.32 5.26
CA THR A 153 1.94 2.96 5.35
C THR A 153 2.45 2.13 4.18
N VAL A 154 2.63 0.83 4.38
CA VAL A 154 2.87 -0.10 3.26
C VAL A 154 1.55 -0.78 2.93
N GLY A 155 1.07 -0.60 1.71
CA GLY A 155 -0.19 -1.18 1.29
C GLY A 155 -0.66 -0.72 -0.07
N TYR A 156 -1.96 -0.45 -0.16
CA TYR A 156 -2.67 -0.14 -1.40
C TYR A 156 -3.43 1.16 -1.26
N ASN A 157 -3.61 1.84 -2.38
CA ASN A 157 -4.46 3.01 -2.48
C ASN A 157 -5.76 2.57 -3.15
N VAL A 158 -6.87 2.69 -2.44
CA VAL A 158 -8.19 2.32 -2.91
C VAL A 158 -8.91 3.59 -3.31
N GLN A 159 -9.20 3.71 -4.59
CA GLN A 159 -9.96 4.81 -5.16
C GLN A 159 -11.43 4.43 -5.16
N THR A 160 -12.30 5.34 -4.74
CA THR A 160 -13.75 5.12 -4.71
C THR A 160 -14.48 6.30 -5.31
N ALA A 161 -15.49 6.01 -6.13
CA ALA A 161 -16.48 6.96 -6.59
C ALA A 161 -17.80 6.67 -5.87
N VAL A 162 -18.37 7.68 -5.23
CA VAL A 162 -19.57 7.57 -4.40
C VAL A 162 -20.62 8.55 -4.90
N ASP A 163 -21.87 8.13 -5.01
CA ASP A 163 -22.96 9.05 -5.36
C ASP A 163 -23.21 10.06 -4.22
N SER A 164 -23.69 11.24 -4.58
CA SER A 164 -23.87 12.35 -3.64
C SER A 164 -25.15 12.31 -2.81
N GLN A 165 -26.17 11.54 -3.20
CA GLN A 165 -27.51 11.60 -2.60
C GLN A 165 -27.79 10.42 -1.66
N HIS A 166 -27.44 9.21 -2.09
CA HIS A 166 -27.67 7.95 -1.39
C HIS A 166 -26.37 7.33 -0.85
N HIS A 167 -25.21 7.93 -1.17
CA HIS A 167 -23.89 7.54 -0.66
C HIS A 167 -23.49 6.10 -1.00
N LEU A 168 -23.97 5.59 -2.14
CA LEU A 168 -23.61 4.29 -2.67
C LEU A 168 -22.31 4.40 -3.47
N ILE A 169 -21.44 3.41 -3.28
CA ILE A 169 -20.22 3.27 -4.07
C ILE A 169 -20.61 2.79 -5.47
N VAL A 170 -20.31 3.61 -6.49
CA VAL A 170 -20.63 3.31 -7.90
C VAL A 170 -19.45 2.68 -8.64
N ALA A 171 -18.23 2.99 -8.23
CA ALA A 171 -17.02 2.39 -8.78
C ALA A 171 -15.92 2.38 -7.72
N HIS A 172 -15.02 1.40 -7.81
CA HIS A 172 -13.83 1.34 -6.97
C HIS A 172 -12.66 0.70 -7.70
N GLU A 173 -11.44 1.11 -7.36
CA GLU A 173 -10.22 0.53 -7.90
C GLU A 173 -9.13 0.43 -6.83
N VAL A 174 -8.35 -0.66 -6.87
CA VAL A 174 -7.22 -0.87 -5.98
C VAL A 174 -5.94 -0.69 -6.78
N THR A 175 -5.12 0.27 -6.39
CA THR A 175 -3.87 0.60 -7.08
C THR A 175 -2.66 0.57 -6.15
N LYS A 176 -1.50 0.29 -6.74
CA LYS A 176 -0.18 0.34 -6.10
C LYS A 176 0.39 1.76 -6.07
N VAL A 177 -0.24 2.72 -6.75
CA VAL A 177 0.19 4.11 -6.83
C VAL A 177 -0.15 4.85 -5.53
N GLY A 178 0.87 5.38 -4.85
CA GLY A 178 0.72 6.00 -3.53
C GLY A 178 0.08 7.39 -3.49
N HIS A 179 -0.36 7.93 -4.63
CA HIS A 179 -0.96 9.26 -4.75
C HIS A 179 -2.13 9.28 -5.73
N ASP A 180 -2.99 10.28 -5.61
CA ASP A 180 -4.27 10.32 -6.32
C ASP A 180 -4.23 11.13 -7.63
N ARG A 181 -3.10 11.78 -7.92
CA ARG A 181 -2.91 12.72 -9.04
C ARG A 181 -3.28 12.20 -10.43
N GLY A 182 -3.25 10.89 -10.67
CA GLY A 182 -3.54 10.28 -11.96
C GLY A 182 -4.76 9.36 -11.94
N GLN A 183 -5.67 9.56 -11.00
CA GLN A 183 -6.81 8.66 -10.77
C GLN A 183 -8.16 9.29 -11.10
N LEU A 184 -8.23 10.60 -11.33
CA LEU A 184 -9.47 11.33 -11.52
C LEU A 184 -10.24 10.84 -12.76
N PHE A 185 -9.60 10.86 -13.93
CA PHE A 185 -10.28 10.55 -15.18
C PHE A 185 -10.70 9.08 -15.24
N ASN A 186 -9.82 8.19 -14.81
CA ASN A 186 -10.10 6.76 -14.78
C ASN A 186 -11.32 6.44 -13.89
N MET A 187 -11.36 6.96 -12.67
CA MET A 187 -12.48 6.76 -11.76
C MET A 187 -13.77 7.43 -12.25
N ALA A 188 -13.68 8.64 -12.81
CA ALA A 188 -14.82 9.33 -13.41
C ALA A 188 -15.43 8.54 -14.57
N LYS A 189 -14.58 7.97 -15.43
CA LYS A 189 -15.01 7.12 -16.55
C LYS A 189 -15.75 5.87 -16.06
N GLN A 190 -15.20 5.17 -15.08
CA GLN A 190 -15.83 3.98 -14.51
C GLN A 190 -17.17 4.32 -13.84
N ALA A 191 -17.24 5.42 -13.08
CA ALA A 191 -18.47 5.89 -12.46
C ALA A 191 -19.56 6.23 -13.50
N ARG A 192 -19.16 6.87 -14.61
CA ARG A 192 -20.05 7.18 -15.74
C ARG A 192 -20.60 5.92 -16.40
N GLU A 193 -19.76 4.93 -16.65
CA GLU A 193 -20.16 3.64 -17.23
C GLU A 193 -21.10 2.86 -16.29
N ALA A 194 -20.79 2.84 -14.99
CA ALA A 194 -21.59 2.16 -13.98
C ALA A 194 -22.98 2.79 -13.82
N THR A 195 -23.05 4.11 -13.65
CA THR A 195 -24.31 4.85 -13.47
C THR A 195 -25.13 4.96 -14.76
N GLY A 196 -24.47 4.90 -15.92
CA GLY A 196 -25.11 5.09 -17.23
C GLY A 196 -25.52 6.54 -17.52
N ILE A 197 -25.06 7.50 -16.72
CA ILE A 197 -25.33 8.93 -16.89
C ILE A 197 -24.34 9.48 -17.93
N LYS A 198 -24.82 10.21 -18.94
CA LYS A 198 -23.94 10.73 -20.02
C LYS A 198 -23.03 11.86 -19.54
N GLU A 199 -23.58 12.81 -18.80
CA GLU A 199 -22.86 13.95 -18.25
C GLU A 199 -22.81 13.84 -16.74
N LEU A 200 -21.62 13.55 -16.19
CA LEU A 200 -21.40 13.34 -14.77
C LEU A 200 -20.55 14.48 -14.21
N LYS A 201 -21.06 15.17 -13.19
CA LYS A 201 -20.29 16.13 -12.40
C LYS A 201 -19.49 15.36 -11.35
N VAL A 202 -18.19 15.62 -11.32
CA VAL A 202 -17.27 14.95 -10.42
C VAL A 202 -16.71 15.98 -9.44
N VAL A 203 -16.72 15.65 -8.16
CA VAL A 203 -16.07 16.41 -7.09
C VAL A 203 -14.95 15.55 -6.51
N ALA A 204 -13.76 16.11 -6.34
CA ALA A 204 -12.62 15.42 -5.77
C ALA A 204 -11.77 16.41 -4.97
N ASP A 205 -10.90 15.90 -4.10
CA ASP A 205 -10.04 16.72 -3.26
C ASP A 205 -8.86 17.33 -4.05
N ARG A 206 -8.02 18.11 -3.35
CA ARG A 206 -6.85 18.75 -3.97
C ARG A 206 -5.84 17.74 -4.52
N GLY A 207 -5.84 16.48 -4.10
CA GLY A 207 -4.93 15.44 -4.59
C GLY A 207 -5.08 15.13 -6.09
N TYR A 208 -6.23 15.44 -6.68
CA TYR A 208 -6.62 15.10 -8.06
C TYR A 208 -6.34 16.20 -9.11
N PHE A 209 -5.54 17.21 -8.76
CA PHE A 209 -5.37 18.45 -9.53
C PHE A 209 -4.55 18.36 -10.84
N LYS A 210 -4.27 17.17 -11.38
CA LYS A 210 -3.42 17.04 -12.58
C LYS A 210 -4.20 17.51 -13.82
N GLY A 211 -3.68 18.55 -14.49
CA GLY A 211 -4.38 19.21 -15.60
C GLY A 211 -4.78 18.28 -16.75
N GLU A 212 -3.93 17.31 -17.09
CA GLU A 212 -4.23 16.28 -18.11
C GLU A 212 -5.47 15.44 -17.77
N GLU A 213 -5.65 15.08 -16.48
CA GLU A 213 -6.80 14.31 -16.03
C GLU A 213 -8.09 15.15 -16.08
N ILE A 214 -7.99 16.42 -15.67
CA ILE A 214 -9.12 17.36 -15.70
C ILE A 214 -9.56 17.60 -17.16
N LEU A 215 -8.59 17.82 -18.05
CA LEU A 215 -8.86 17.99 -19.48
C LEU A 215 -9.51 16.72 -20.07
N ALA A 216 -9.00 15.53 -19.72
CA ALA A 216 -9.58 14.27 -20.17
C ALA A 216 -11.05 14.11 -19.70
N CYS A 217 -11.40 14.59 -18.51
CA CYS A 217 -12.78 14.61 -18.03
C CYS A 217 -13.68 15.60 -18.81
N ALA A 218 -13.11 16.72 -19.24
CA ALA A 218 -13.85 17.77 -19.96
C ALA A 218 -14.09 17.45 -21.44
N ILE A 219 -13.24 16.62 -22.06
CA ILE A 219 -13.39 16.24 -23.47
C ILE A 219 -14.59 15.28 -23.63
N LYS A 220 -15.67 15.79 -24.22
CA LYS A 220 -16.77 14.98 -24.71
C LYS A 220 -16.27 14.11 -25.86
N LYS A 221 -16.00 12.83 -25.60
CA LYS A 221 -15.96 11.84 -26.69
C LYS A 221 -17.41 11.67 -27.16
N GLY A 222 -17.70 12.22 -28.34
CA GLY A 222 -19.00 12.16 -29.02
C GLY A 222 -19.45 10.74 -29.31
#